data_AF-A0A645D2Z8-F1
#
_entry.id   AF-A0A645D2Z8-F1
#
_cell.length_a   1.000
_cell.length_b   1.000
_cell.length_c   1.000
_cell.angle_alpha   90.00
_cell.angle_beta   90.00
_cell.angle_gamma   90.00
#
_symmetry.space_group_name_H-M   'P 1'
#
loop_
_entity.id
_entity.type
_entity.pdbx_description
1 polymer ?
#
loop_
_entity_poly.entity_id
_entity_poly.type
_entity_poly.pdbx_seq_one_letter_code
_entity_poly.pdbx_strand_id
1 'polypeptide(L)' 'MIVKARRNRLISVTAFNNNELNRLSDHCLYCSTDDVHTESDDTISRSGMMIVADLLLHYIREEKYNKERLHK' A
#
# COMPACT_ATOMS: atom_id res chain seq x y z
N MET A 1 3.05 17.30 -9.24
CA MET A 1 2.08 16.42 -8.54
C MET A 1 1.66 17.08 -7.23
N ILE A 2 0.34 17.21 -6.97
CA ILE A 2 -0.22 17.98 -5.82
C ILE A 2 0.30 17.47 -4.46
N VAL A 3 0.52 16.16 -4.32
CA VAL A 3 0.97 15.52 -3.06
C VAL A 3 2.36 16.02 -2.64
N LYS A 4 3.35 16.01 -3.54
CA LYS A 4 4.71 16.49 -3.26
C LYS A 4 4.76 18.00 -3.05
N ALA A 5 3.94 18.76 -3.77
CA ALA A 5 3.82 20.21 -3.57
C ALA A 5 3.35 20.57 -2.14
N ARG A 6 2.61 19.66 -1.49
CA ARG A 6 2.13 19.80 -0.11
C ARG A 6 3.09 19.25 0.95
N ARG A 7 4.31 18.81 0.57
CA ARG A 7 5.29 18.18 1.47
C ARG A 7 4.75 16.98 2.25
N ASN A 8 3.74 16.30 1.71
CA ASN A 8 3.20 15.09 2.30
C ASN A 8 4.05 13.87 1.89
N ARG A 9 4.16 12.90 2.79
CA ARG A 9 4.70 11.58 2.46
C ARG A 9 3.69 10.83 1.59
N LEU A 10 4.18 10.18 0.55
CA LEU A 10 3.39 9.36 -0.37
C LEU A 10 3.74 7.88 -0.15
N ILE A 11 2.74 7.10 0.24
CA ILE A 11 2.81 5.64 0.27
C ILE A 11 1.97 5.15 -0.92
N SER A 12 2.57 4.38 -1.83
CA SER A 12 1.84 3.72 -2.92
C SER A 12 1.66 2.24 -2.66
N VAL A 13 0.57 1.71 -3.18
CA VAL A 13 0.32 0.28 -3.32
C VAL A 13 0.17 -0.02 -4.81
N THR A 14 0.93 -0.96 -5.34
CA THR A 14 0.85 -1.32 -6.76
C THR A 14 1.28 -2.75 -7.03
N ALA A 15 0.74 -3.34 -8.09
CA ALA A 15 1.17 -4.64 -8.60
C ALA A 15 2.43 -4.53 -9.50
N PHE A 16 2.83 -3.32 -9.89
CA PHE A 16 3.89 -3.09 -10.87
C PHE A 16 5.13 -2.49 -10.23
N ASN A 17 6.30 -3.05 -10.52
CA ASN A 17 7.58 -2.61 -9.96
C ASN A 17 8.23 -1.43 -10.71
N ASN A 18 7.84 -1.17 -11.96
CA ASN A 18 8.44 -0.13 -12.80
C ASN A 18 7.39 0.83 -13.38
N ASN A 19 6.79 1.66 -12.53
CA ASN A 19 5.83 2.69 -12.95
C ASN A 19 6.18 4.07 -12.36
N GLU A 20 5.57 5.11 -12.94
CA GLU A 20 5.73 6.50 -12.48
C GLU A 20 5.26 6.71 -11.04
N LEU A 21 4.30 5.90 -10.58
CA LEU A 21 3.81 5.96 -9.21
C LEU A 21 4.94 5.59 -8.21
N ASN A 22 5.71 4.54 -8.48
CA ASN A 22 6.84 4.12 -7.64
C ASN A 22 7.93 5.17 -7.57
N ARG A 23 8.23 5.82 -8.70
CA ARG A 23 9.23 6.88 -8.78
C ARG A 23 8.87 8.10 -7.93
N LEU A 24 7.57 8.34 -7.75
CA LEU A 24 7.05 9.48 -7.00
C LEU A 24 6.82 9.16 -5.52
N SER A 25 6.70 7.90 -5.14
CA SER A 25 6.41 7.48 -3.77
C SER A 25 7.62 7.53 -2.85
N ASP A 26 7.39 7.85 -1.58
CA ASP A 26 8.40 7.76 -0.52
C ASP A 26 8.52 6.31 -0.01
N HIS A 27 7.41 5.57 -0.02
CA HIS A 27 7.38 4.12 0.23
C HIS A 27 6.47 3.45 -0.80
N CYS A 28 6.90 2.31 -1.32
CA CYS A 28 6.10 1.51 -2.24
C CYS A 28 5.86 0.11 -1.67
N LEU A 29 4.59 -0.27 -1.58
CA LEU A 29 4.14 -1.60 -1.19
C LEU A 29 3.72 -2.37 -2.45
N TYR A 30 4.37 -3.51 -2.67
CA TYR A 30 4.14 -4.32 -3.85
C TYR A 30 3.17 -5.46 -3.55
N CYS A 31 2.13 -5.58 -4.38
CA CYS A 31 1.18 -6.70 -4.36
C CYS A 31 1.39 -7.62 -5.56
N SER A 32 2.65 -7.77 -6.00
CA SER A 32 3.03 -8.54 -7.20
C SER A 32 2.59 -10.00 -7.08
N THR A 33 2.17 -10.53 -8.22
CA THR A 33 1.76 -11.92 -8.44
C THR A 33 2.49 -12.40 -9.70
N ASP A 34 2.77 -13.70 -9.80
CA ASP A 34 3.49 -14.30 -10.93
C ASP A 34 2.69 -14.27 -12.25
N ASP A 35 1.39 -13.93 -12.18
CA ASP A 35 0.49 -13.90 -13.32
C ASP A 35 0.14 -12.45 -13.68
N VAL A 36 0.50 -12.06 -14.91
CA VAL A 36 0.55 -10.66 -15.35
C VAL A 36 -0.61 -10.31 -16.29
N HIS A 37 -1.57 -11.21 -16.50
CA HIS A 37 -2.73 -11.04 -17.38
C HIS A 37 -3.83 -10.11 -16.80
N THR A 38 -3.41 -8.99 -16.22
CA THR A 38 -4.26 -7.94 -15.62
C THR A 38 -5.20 -7.25 -16.61
N GLU A 39 -4.94 -7.34 -17.91
CA GLU A 39 -5.81 -6.77 -18.96
C GLU A 39 -7.14 -7.53 -19.08
N SER A 40 -7.12 -8.84 -18.87
CA SER A 40 -8.29 -9.72 -18.96
C SER A 40 -8.86 -10.12 -17.60
N ASP A 41 -8.00 -10.27 -16.59
CA ASP A 41 -8.39 -10.61 -15.22
C ASP A 41 -7.47 -9.91 -14.20
N ASP A 42 -8.02 -8.95 -13.47
CA ASP A 42 -7.33 -8.20 -12.43
C ASP A 42 -7.55 -8.79 -11.02
N THR A 43 -8.23 -9.93 -10.90
CA THR A 43 -8.63 -10.53 -9.61
C THR A 43 -7.45 -10.79 -8.69
N ILE A 44 -6.33 -11.26 -9.23
CA ILE A 44 -5.15 -11.56 -8.41
C ILE A 44 -4.52 -10.27 -7.91
N SER A 45 -4.36 -9.25 -8.77
CA SER A 45 -3.83 -7.94 -8.38
C SER A 45 -4.73 -7.24 -7.35
N ARG A 46 -6.06 -7.31 -7.51
CA ARG A 46 -7.04 -6.80 -6.54
C ARG A 46 -6.96 -7.51 -5.21
N SER A 47 -6.88 -8.85 -5.22
CA SER A 47 -6.73 -9.66 -4.01
C SER A 47 -5.44 -9.29 -3.27
N GLY A 48 -4.34 -9.14 -3.99
CA GLY A 48 -3.07 -8.69 -3.44
C GLY A 48 -3.16 -7.29 -2.80
N MET A 49 -3.80 -6.33 -3.48
CA MET A 49 -4.02 -4.98 -2.91
C MET A 49 -4.87 -5.02 -1.64
N MET A 50 -5.92 -5.84 -1.61
CA MET A 50 -6.79 -5.99 -0.43
C MET A 50 -6.05 -6.61 0.76
N ILE A 51 -5.21 -7.62 0.51
CA ILE A 51 -4.36 -8.22 1.56
C ILE A 51 -3.40 -7.18 2.15
N VAL A 52 -2.73 -6.39 1.30
CA VAL A 52 -1.83 -5.32 1.76
C VAL A 52 -2.60 -4.28 2.59
N ALA A 53 -3.80 -3.89 2.16
CA ALA A 53 -4.63 -2.94 2.89
C ALA A 53 -5.08 -3.48 4.26
N ASP A 54 -5.48 -4.74 4.32
CA ASP A 54 -5.92 -5.38 5.57
C ASP A 54 -4.74 -5.54 6.56
N LEU A 55 -3.57 -5.92 6.06
CA LEU A 55 -2.35 -6.00 6.87
C LEU A 55 -1.97 -4.63 7.45
N LEU A 56 -2.02 -3.57 6.65
CA LEU A 56 -1.79 -2.21 7.13
C LEU A 56 -2.80 -1.80 8.21
N LEU A 57 -4.08 -2.12 7.99
CA LEU A 57 -5.13 -1.81 8.95
C LEU A 57 -4.93 -2.55 10.27
N HIS A 58 -4.52 -3.82 10.20
CA HIS A 58 -4.17 -4.62 11.37
C HIS A 58 -3.06 -3.97 12.19
N TYR A 59 -1.93 -3.62 11.57
CA TYR A 59 -0.82 -2.96 12.25
C TYR A 59 -1.20 -1.61 12.85
N ILE A 60 -1.98 -0.80 12.14
CA ILE A 60 -2.45 0.49 12.66
C ILE A 60 -3.33 0.30 13.90
N ARG A 61 -4.20 -0.72 13.90
CA ARG A 61 -5.05 -1.06 15.05
C ARG A 61 -4.24 -1.56 16.23
N GLU A 62 -3.27 -2.45 16.01
CA GLU A 62 -2.36 -2.91 17.06
C GLU A 62 -1.55 -1.76 17.68
N GLU A 63 -0.97 -0.90 16.84
CA GLU A 63 -0.23 0.27 17.30
C GLU A 63 -1.10 1.23 18.12
N LYS A 64 -2.35 1.46 17.70
CA LYS A 64 -3.29 2.28 18.44
C LYS A 64 -3.63 1.65 19.80
N TYR A 65 -3.93 0.36 19.81
CA TYR A 65 -4.22 -0.39 21.04
C TYR A 65 -3.05 -0.37 22.02
N ASN A 66 -1.82 -0.57 21.54
CA ASN A 66 -0.61 -0.54 22.34
C ASN A 66 -0.38 0.85 22.97
N LYS A 67 -0.62 1.92 22.22
CA LYS A 67 -0.55 3.29 22.75
C LYS A 67 -1.59 3.54 23.85
N GLU A 68 -2.83 3.09 23.67
CA GLU A 68 -3.88 3.25 24.68
C GLU A 68 -3.58 2.46 25.97
N ARG A 69 -2.96 1.28 25.86
CA ARG A 69 -2.49 0.51 27.02
C ARG A 69 -1.36 1.18 27.80
N LEU A 70 -0.45 1.87 27.13
CA LEU A 70 0.68 2.55 27.76
C LEU A 70 0.28 3.82 28.54
N HIS A 71 -0.91 4.36 28.28
CA HIS A 71 -1.43 5.57 28.93
C HIS A 71 -2.55 5.27 29.96
N LYS A 72 -2.78 3.98 30.28
CA LYS A 72 -3.60 3.52 31.40
C LYS A 72 -2.72 3.05 32.54
#